data_AF-A0A9N9N0X7-F1
#
_entry.id   AF-A0A9N9N0X7-F1
#
_cell.length_a   1.000
_cell.length_b   1.000
_cell.length_c   1.000
_cell.angle_alpha   90.00
_cell.angle_beta   90.00
_cell.angle_gamma   90.00
#
_symmetry.space_group_name_H-M   'P 1'
#
loop_
_entity.id
_entity.type
_entity.pdbx_description
1 polymer ?
#
loop_
_entity_poly.entity_id
_entity_poly.type
_entity_poly.pdbx_seq_one_letter_code
_entity_poly.pdbx_strand_id
1 'polypeptide(L)'
;MSGLTINTTIIISLEKYQGFLFPSILDSTRITYLLLMFRVFPMCLRCYPMMWCVITVLVVFAAHHCIAHNLIISLQSGQVRGTTFSTPSGKTFNAWRGIAFAKPPLGDLRFKHPERPKPWDGVLDATKDSKACMNTSYFEGEPEPTYGYSEDCLYVNVYAPIKPNSSDAEELLMVTS
;
A
#
# COMPACT_ATOMS: atom_id res chain seq x y z
N MET A 1 33.25 -14.83 -47.46
CA MET A 1 34.37 -14.43 -46.60
C MET A 1 33.79 -14.21 -45.21
N SER A 2 33.86 -15.26 -44.37
CA SER A 2 34.64 -15.32 -43.11
C SER A 2 34.02 -14.48 -41.98
N GLY A 3 33.61 -14.98 -40.83
CA GLY A 3 33.61 -16.30 -40.17
C GLY A 3 32.87 -16.09 -38.84
N LEU A 4 31.84 -16.89 -38.53
CA LEU A 4 31.85 -17.96 -37.53
C LEU A 4 32.71 -17.74 -36.27
N THR A 5 32.05 -17.55 -35.13
CA THR A 5 32.44 -18.14 -33.83
C THR A 5 31.19 -18.34 -32.96
N ILE A 6 30.57 -19.51 -33.11
CA ILE A 6 29.54 -20.02 -32.20
C ILE A 6 30.28 -20.70 -31.04
N ASN A 7 30.05 -20.21 -29.82
CA ASN A 7 30.72 -20.67 -28.61
C ASN A 7 30.42 -22.13 -28.29
N THR A 8 31.50 -22.89 -28.12
CA THR A 8 31.65 -24.35 -28.02
C THR A 8 31.19 -24.97 -26.70
N THR A 9 30.39 -24.27 -25.89
CA THR A 9 30.04 -24.74 -24.53
C THR A 9 28.77 -25.59 -24.49
N ILE A 10 27.93 -25.56 -25.52
CA ILE A 10 26.60 -26.20 -25.49
C ILE A 10 26.61 -27.66 -26.00
N ILE A 11 27.67 -28.10 -26.68
CA ILE A 11 27.65 -29.40 -27.39
C ILE A 11 28.19 -30.59 -26.57
N ILE A 12 28.86 -30.37 -25.41
CA ILE A 12 29.50 -31.48 -24.67
C ILE A 12 28.60 -32.10 -23.58
N SER A 13 27.33 -31.69 -23.42
CA SER A 13 26.45 -32.26 -22.38
C SER A 13 25.39 -33.23 -22.92
N LEU A 14 25.49 -33.66 -24.18
CA LEU A 14 24.56 -34.63 -24.79
C LEU A 14 25.21 -35.95 -25.24
N GLU A 15 26.52 -36.15 -25.04
CA GLU A 15 27.23 -37.40 -25.35
C GLU A 15 27.51 -38.29 -24.13
N LYS A 16 26.54 -38.44 -23.22
CA LYS A 16 26.64 -39.44 -22.15
C LYS A 16 25.46 -40.42 -22.12
N TYR A 17 24.97 -40.76 -23.31
CA TYR A 17 24.10 -41.91 -23.51
C TYR A 17 24.84 -43.02 -24.25
N GLN A 18 25.00 -44.14 -23.54
CA GLN A 18 25.18 -45.53 -23.98
C GLN A 18 26.52 -46.23 -23.67
N GLY A 19 26.44 -47.21 -22.75
CA GLY A 19 27.21 -48.46 -22.85
C GLY A 19 27.88 -48.96 -21.55
N PHE A 20 27.47 -50.16 -21.11
CA PHE A 20 28.18 -51.12 -20.21
C PHE A 20 28.23 -50.74 -18.71
N LEU A 21 27.83 -51.55 -17.72
CA LEU A 21 27.68 -52.99 -17.55
C LEU A 21 26.69 -53.27 -16.38
N PHE A 22 25.90 -54.35 -16.49
CA PHE A 22 25.21 -54.95 -15.34
C PHE A 22 26.22 -55.43 -14.29
N PRO A 23 25.89 -55.31 -13.00
CA PRO A 23 25.56 -56.54 -12.28
C PRO A 23 24.21 -56.43 -11.56
N SER A 24 23.46 -57.53 -11.70
CA SER A 24 22.50 -58.07 -10.75
C SER A 24 22.62 -57.55 -9.32
N ILE A 25 21.50 -57.08 -8.75
CA ILE A 25 20.85 -57.61 -7.53
C ILE A 25 19.69 -56.66 -7.18
N LEU A 26 18.46 -57.17 -7.28
CA LEU A 26 17.27 -56.59 -6.69
C LEU A 26 17.45 -56.52 -5.16
N ASP A 27 17.40 -55.33 -4.57
CA ASP A 27 17.27 -55.21 -3.11
C ASP A 27 15.79 -54.94 -2.76
N SER A 28 15.08 -56.02 -2.44
CA SER A 28 13.64 -56.07 -2.10
C SER A 28 13.26 -55.27 -0.85
N THR A 29 14.23 -54.78 -0.08
CA THR A 29 13.97 -54.08 1.17
C THR A 29 13.48 -52.64 0.96
N ARG A 30 14.01 -51.88 0.00
CA ARG A 30 13.61 -50.47 -0.23
C ARG A 30 12.18 -50.30 -0.74
N ILE A 31 11.68 -51.23 -1.56
CA ILE A 31 10.31 -51.20 -2.08
C ILE A 31 9.30 -51.53 -0.97
N THR A 32 9.68 -52.41 -0.04
CA THR A 32 8.83 -52.76 1.11
C THR A 32 8.68 -51.58 2.08
N TYR A 33 9.75 -50.80 2.32
CA TYR A 33 9.68 -49.57 3.11
C TYR A 33 8.84 -48.47 2.42
N LEU A 34 8.97 -48.32 1.10
CA LEU A 34 8.18 -47.36 0.33
C LEU A 34 6.68 -47.70 0.37
N LEU A 35 6.33 -48.98 0.19
CA LEU A 35 4.96 -49.46 0.24
C LEU A 35 4.38 -49.47 1.68
N LEU A 36 5.22 -49.61 2.70
CA LEU A 36 4.82 -49.42 4.11
C LEU A 36 4.51 -47.94 4.41
N MET A 37 5.28 -46.97 3.90
CA MET A 37 4.92 -45.55 4.04
C MET A 37 3.58 -45.21 3.38
N PHE A 38 3.23 -45.86 2.26
CA PHE A 38 1.93 -45.69 1.60
C PHE A 38 0.76 -46.41 2.30
N ARG A 39 1.03 -47.41 3.17
CA ARG A 39 -0.02 -48.14 3.91
C ARG A 39 -0.29 -47.61 5.32
N VAL A 40 0.60 -46.81 5.91
CA VAL A 40 0.43 -46.26 7.28
C VAL A 40 -0.16 -44.83 7.26
N PHE A 41 -0.41 -44.26 6.08
CA PHE A 41 -1.08 -42.96 5.92
C PHE A 41 -2.51 -43.06 5.30
N PRO A 42 -3.43 -43.94 5.74
CA PRO A 42 -4.83 -43.82 5.40
C PRO A 42 -5.58 -42.93 6.42
N MET A 43 -4.92 -41.90 6.95
CA MET A 43 -5.63 -40.82 7.63
C MET A 43 -5.62 -39.59 6.73
N CYS A 44 -6.82 -39.14 6.40
CA CYS A 44 -7.16 -37.82 5.89
C CYS A 44 -7.41 -37.62 4.37
N LEU A 45 -7.63 -38.64 3.53
CA LEU A 45 -8.26 -38.39 2.21
C LEU A 45 -9.71 -37.84 2.32
N ARG A 46 -10.34 -37.99 3.49
CA ARG A 46 -11.65 -37.42 3.82
C ARG A 46 -11.57 -36.05 4.53
N CYS A 47 -10.41 -35.68 5.07
CA CYS A 47 -10.19 -34.39 5.75
C CYS A 47 -9.47 -33.37 4.85
N TYR A 48 -8.71 -33.83 3.85
CA TYR A 48 -8.03 -33.00 2.85
C TYR A 48 -8.96 -32.02 2.11
N PRO A 49 -10.16 -32.40 1.64
CA PRO A 49 -11.07 -31.44 1.01
C PRO A 49 -11.66 -30.44 2.00
N MET A 50 -11.92 -30.82 3.27
CA MET A 50 -12.38 -29.89 4.29
C MET A 50 -11.30 -28.86 4.64
N MET A 51 -10.05 -29.28 4.79
CA MET A 51 -8.95 -28.36 5.07
C MET A 51 -8.71 -27.38 3.91
N TRP A 52 -8.85 -27.84 2.66
CA TRP A 52 -8.73 -26.98 1.48
C TRP A 52 -9.91 -26.00 1.35
N CYS A 53 -11.13 -26.41 1.68
CA CYS A 53 -12.30 -25.54 1.75
C CYS A 53 -12.14 -24.45 2.84
N VAL A 54 -11.61 -24.80 4.02
CA VAL A 54 -11.39 -23.82 5.09
C VAL A 54 -10.30 -22.81 4.69
N ILE A 55 -9.20 -23.26 4.09
CA ILE A 55 -8.13 -22.37 3.61
C ILE A 55 -8.64 -21.44 2.51
N THR A 56 -9.42 -21.94 1.54
CA THR A 56 -9.99 -21.10 0.47
C THR A 56 -11.00 -20.09 1.01
N VAL A 57 -11.86 -20.47 1.96
CA VAL A 57 -12.77 -19.55 2.64
C VAL A 57 -12.01 -18.47 3.41
N LEU A 58 -10.95 -18.81 4.13
CA LEU A 58 -10.10 -17.84 4.85
C LEU A 58 -9.37 -16.89 3.90
N VAL A 59 -8.86 -17.39 2.76
CA VAL A 59 -8.21 -16.57 1.73
C VAL A 59 -9.21 -15.61 1.08
N VAL A 60 -10.44 -16.06 0.81
CA VAL A 60 -11.52 -15.21 0.27
C VAL A 60 -11.96 -14.17 1.30
N PHE A 61 -12.10 -14.53 2.58
CA PHE A 61 -12.43 -13.59 3.66
C PHE A 61 -11.35 -12.52 3.86
N ALA A 62 -10.07 -12.90 3.76
CA ALA A 62 -8.94 -11.97 3.81
C ALA A 62 -8.92 -11.03 2.59
N ALA A 63 -9.25 -11.54 1.39
CA ALA A 63 -9.39 -10.72 0.19
C ALA A 63 -10.56 -9.72 0.28
N HIS A 64 -11.65 -10.10 0.96
CA HIS A 64 -12.80 -9.21 1.19
C HIS A 64 -12.55 -8.09 2.20
N HIS A 65 -11.50 -8.16 3.03
CA HIS A 65 -11.20 -7.14 4.03
C HIS A 65 -10.41 -5.92 3.49
N CYS A 66 -10.07 -5.89 2.21
CA CYS A 66 -9.42 -4.72 1.59
C CYS A 66 -10.41 -3.93 0.73
N ILE A 67 -11.51 -3.45 1.32
CA ILE A 67 -12.29 -2.37 0.71
C ILE A 67 -11.82 -1.08 1.37
N ALA A 68 -10.68 -0.57 0.89
CA ALA A 68 -10.31 0.81 1.14
C ALA A 68 -11.29 1.71 0.37
N HIS A 69 -12.12 2.45 1.09
CA HIS A 69 -12.99 3.44 0.47
C HIS A 69 -12.11 4.54 -0.15
N ASN A 70 -11.96 4.53 -1.48
CA ASN A 70 -11.10 5.47 -2.19
C ASN A 70 -11.78 6.83 -2.28
N LEU A 71 -11.59 7.68 -1.26
CA LEU A 71 -12.03 9.07 -1.28
C LEU A 71 -11.01 9.92 -2.04
N ILE A 72 -11.09 9.94 -3.37
CA ILE A 72 -10.20 10.70 -4.24
C ILE A 72 -10.97 11.85 -4.91
N ILE A 73 -10.42 13.06 -4.88
CA ILE A 73 -10.96 14.23 -5.60
C ILE A 73 -9.90 14.84 -6.52
N SER A 74 -10.34 15.50 -7.59
CA SER A 74 -9.47 16.19 -8.53
C SER A 74 -9.44 17.68 -8.24
N LEU A 75 -8.24 18.23 -8.07
CA LEU A 75 -7.97 19.67 -7.99
C LEU A 75 -7.28 20.13 -9.28
N GLN A 76 -7.16 21.45 -9.47
CA GLN A 76 -6.35 22.01 -10.57
C GLN A 76 -4.87 21.61 -10.47
N SER A 77 -4.37 21.41 -9.26
CA SER A 77 -2.97 21.07 -8.99
C SER A 77 -2.66 19.56 -9.04
N GLY A 78 -3.68 18.70 -9.08
CA GLY A 78 -3.53 17.24 -9.06
C GLY A 78 -4.64 16.53 -8.29
N GLN A 79 -4.56 15.21 -8.18
CA GLN A 79 -5.55 14.41 -7.42
C GLN A 79 -5.12 14.28 -5.96
N VAL A 80 -6.09 14.26 -5.03
CA VAL A 80 -5.84 14.07 -3.59
C VAL A 80 -6.72 12.97 -3.03
N ARG A 81 -6.15 12.15 -2.14
CA ARG A 81 -6.85 11.12 -1.38
C ARG A 81 -7.08 11.59 0.05
N GLY A 82 -8.33 11.55 0.50
CA GLY A 82 -8.72 11.88 1.87
C GLY A 82 -9.13 10.65 2.69
N THR A 83 -9.63 10.90 3.89
CA THR A 83 -10.24 9.90 4.79
C THR A 83 -11.60 10.36 5.29
N THR A 84 -12.48 9.41 5.59
CA THR A 84 -13.73 9.67 6.29
C THR A 84 -13.53 9.47 7.79
N PHE A 85 -13.98 10.43 8.59
CA PHE A 85 -13.96 10.39 10.05
C PHE A 85 -15.38 10.36 10.61
N SER A 86 -15.48 9.86 11.85
CA SER A 86 -16.71 9.84 12.64
C SER A 86 -16.47 10.61 13.94
N THR A 87 -17.37 11.52 14.28
CA THR A 87 -17.35 12.20 15.58
C THR A 87 -17.88 11.26 16.68
N PRO A 88 -17.59 11.53 17.97
CA PRO A 88 -18.18 10.77 19.08
C PRO A 88 -19.72 10.78 19.08
N SER A 89 -20.33 11.80 18.49
CA SER A 89 -21.79 11.91 18.32
C SER A 89 -22.35 11.07 17.15
N GLY A 90 -21.50 10.33 16.42
CA GLY A 90 -21.89 9.48 15.30
C GLY A 90 -22.06 10.21 13.97
N LYS A 91 -21.72 11.50 13.87
CA LYS A 91 -21.73 12.23 12.59
C LYS A 91 -20.48 11.89 11.79
N THR A 92 -20.63 11.72 10.48
CA THR A 92 -19.54 11.37 9.58
C THR A 92 -19.20 12.52 8.63
N PHE A 93 -17.91 12.72 8.38
CA PHE A 93 -17.40 13.75 7.48
C PHE A 93 -16.15 13.25 6.74
N ASN A 94 -15.94 13.79 5.55
CA ASN A 94 -14.77 13.60 4.74
C ASN A 94 -13.71 14.66 5.07
N ALA A 95 -12.45 14.27 5.07
CA ALA A 95 -11.33 15.14 5.36
C ALA A 95 -10.21 14.93 4.35
N TRP A 96 -9.65 16.03 3.88
CA TRP A 96 -8.41 16.07 3.10
C TRP A 96 -7.45 17.03 3.79
N ARG A 97 -6.31 16.52 4.25
CA ARG A 97 -5.42 17.21 5.17
C ARG A 97 -4.02 17.30 4.60
N GLY A 98 -3.30 18.37 4.91
CA GLY A 98 -1.95 18.60 4.42
C GLY A 98 -1.88 18.89 2.91
N ILE A 99 -2.88 19.56 2.32
CA ILE A 99 -2.84 19.96 0.90
C ILE A 99 -2.03 21.25 0.76
N ALA A 100 -0.97 21.24 -0.04
CA ALA A 100 -0.18 22.45 -0.29
C ALA A 100 -0.99 23.48 -1.09
N PHE A 101 -1.13 24.70 -0.55
CA PHE A 101 -1.78 25.81 -1.26
C PHE A 101 -0.79 26.86 -1.80
N ALA A 102 0.48 26.77 -1.39
CA ALA A 102 1.56 27.64 -1.86
C ALA A 102 2.91 26.89 -1.87
N LYS A 103 3.92 27.46 -2.52
CA LYS A 103 5.30 26.96 -2.42
C LYS A 103 5.85 27.19 -1.01
N PRO A 104 6.71 26.29 -0.49
CA PRO A 104 7.39 26.49 0.78
C PRO A 104 8.15 27.83 0.79
N PRO A 105 7.98 28.69 1.80
CA PRO A 105 8.62 30.00 1.88
C PRO A 105 10.08 29.90 2.37
N LEU A 106 10.85 29.01 1.74
CA LEU A 106 12.23 28.70 2.10
C LEU A 106 13.23 29.49 1.23
N GLY A 107 14.41 29.77 1.79
CA GLY A 107 15.50 30.45 1.06
C GLY A 107 15.06 31.80 0.49
N ASP A 108 15.19 31.97 -0.82
CA ASP A 108 14.85 33.21 -1.52
C ASP A 108 13.36 33.57 -1.48
N LEU A 109 12.47 32.63 -1.11
CA LEU A 109 11.03 32.87 -0.95
C LEU A 109 10.66 33.36 0.46
N ARG A 110 11.61 33.35 1.39
CA ARG A 110 11.36 33.80 2.76
C ARG A 110 10.96 35.27 2.77
N PHE A 111 9.90 35.58 3.51
CA PHE A 111 9.31 36.93 3.63
C PHE A 111 8.77 37.53 2.32
N LYS A 112 8.65 36.74 1.25
CA LYS A 112 7.95 37.13 0.03
C LYS A 112 6.50 36.66 0.07
N HIS A 113 5.70 37.22 -0.84
CA HIS A 113 4.35 36.76 -1.04
C HIS A 113 4.34 35.27 -1.44
N PRO A 114 3.37 34.48 -0.95
CA PRO A 114 3.27 33.08 -1.30
C PRO A 114 3.05 32.90 -2.81
N GLU A 115 3.84 32.03 -3.42
CA GLU A 115 3.69 31.66 -4.82
C GLU A 115 2.83 30.40 -4.96
N ARG A 116 2.14 30.25 -6.10
CA ARG A 116 1.32 29.06 -6.38
C ARG A 116 2.16 27.77 -6.29
N PRO A 117 1.61 26.69 -5.70
CA PRO A 117 2.32 25.44 -5.54
C PRO A 117 2.55 24.80 -6.91
N LYS A 118 3.57 23.96 -7.02
CA LYS A 118 3.75 23.13 -8.22
C LYS A 118 2.65 22.06 -8.26
N PRO A 119 2.06 21.79 -9.43
CA PRO A 119 1.21 20.63 -9.57
C PRO A 119 2.02 19.35 -9.32
N TRP A 120 1.35 18.29 -8.91
CA TRP A 120 1.95 16.98 -8.69
C TRP A 120 1.32 15.93 -9.61
N ASP A 121 2.12 14.91 -9.93
CA ASP A 121 1.66 13.76 -10.70
C ASP A 121 1.09 12.69 -9.77
N GLY A 122 0.05 11.99 -10.25
CA GLY A 122 -0.61 10.92 -9.49
C GLY A 122 -1.54 11.45 -8.40
N VAL A 123 -1.66 10.68 -7.32
CA VAL A 123 -2.59 10.95 -6.21
C VAL A 123 -1.79 11.30 -4.96
N LEU A 124 -1.92 12.53 -4.48
CA LEU A 124 -1.34 12.98 -3.22
C LEU A 124 -2.11 12.37 -2.04
N ASP A 125 -1.38 11.81 -1.09
CA ASP A 125 -1.93 11.28 0.16
C ASP A 125 -2.22 12.42 1.14
N ALA A 126 -3.49 12.88 1.17
CA ALA A 126 -3.97 13.96 2.02
C ALA A 126 -4.71 13.41 3.25
N THR A 127 -4.17 12.36 3.86
CA THR A 127 -4.80 11.68 5.01
C THR A 127 -4.22 12.11 6.36
N LYS A 128 -3.20 12.97 6.36
CA LYS A 128 -2.44 13.41 7.55
C LYS A 128 -2.29 14.92 7.57
N ASP A 129 -2.22 15.49 8.77
CA ASP A 129 -1.92 16.91 8.93
C ASP A 129 -0.49 17.23 8.53
N SER A 130 -0.25 18.49 8.14
CA SER A 130 1.10 19.01 7.90
C SER A 130 1.77 19.43 9.20
N LYS A 131 3.03 19.86 9.10
CA LYS A 131 3.72 20.55 10.18
C LYS A 131 3.09 21.92 10.43
N ALA A 132 3.10 22.37 11.68
CA ALA A 132 2.65 23.70 12.06
C ALA A 132 3.70 24.75 11.69
N CYS A 133 3.25 25.99 11.47
CA CYS A 133 4.16 27.13 11.28
C CYS A 133 4.89 27.47 12.57
N MET A 134 6.11 28.00 12.45
CA MET A 134 6.84 28.53 13.61
C MET A 134 6.01 29.60 14.32
N ASN A 135 5.67 29.34 15.58
CA ASN A 135 5.06 30.32 16.47
C ASN A 135 6.00 30.57 17.66
N THR A 136 5.94 31.76 18.24
CA THR A 136 6.61 32.09 19.51
C THR A 136 5.65 32.05 20.70
N SER A 137 4.37 31.84 20.43
CA SER A 137 3.29 31.82 21.41
C SER A 137 3.09 30.40 21.92
N TYR A 138 3.76 30.07 23.02
CA TYR A 138 3.40 28.92 23.83
C TYR A 138 2.29 29.35 24.78
N PHE A 139 1.07 28.84 24.58
CA PHE A 139 -0.01 29.00 25.54
C PHE A 139 -0.10 27.71 26.37
N GLU A 140 -0.09 27.87 27.68
CA GLU A 140 -0.19 26.74 28.60
C GLU A 140 -1.55 26.04 28.41
N GLY A 141 -1.51 24.77 27.97
CA GLY A 141 -2.70 23.96 27.69
C GLY A 141 -3.02 23.74 26.20
N GLU A 142 -2.33 24.41 25.27
CA GLU A 142 -2.44 24.08 23.84
C GLU A 142 -1.78 22.72 23.55
N PRO A 143 -2.46 21.83 22.79
CA PRO A 143 -1.85 20.58 22.37
C PRO A 143 -0.72 20.85 21.37
N GLU A 144 0.45 20.28 21.62
CA GLU A 144 1.58 20.32 20.68
C GLU A 144 1.18 19.71 19.32
N PRO A 145 1.59 20.33 18.20
CA PRO A 145 1.27 19.81 16.88
C PRO A 145 1.88 18.41 16.68
N THR A 146 1.06 17.48 16.20
CA THR A 146 1.43 16.06 16.05
C THR A 146 2.69 15.83 15.20
N TYR A 147 2.93 16.68 14.19
CA TYR A 147 4.05 16.56 13.27
C TYR A 147 5.17 17.60 13.52
N GLY A 148 5.07 18.38 14.61
CA GLY A 148 6.01 19.43 14.97
C GLY A 148 5.94 20.68 14.08
N TYR A 149 6.97 21.51 14.18
CA TYR A 149 7.04 22.83 13.53
C TYR A 149 7.98 22.86 12.32
N SER A 150 7.67 23.70 11.33
CA SER A 150 8.55 23.98 10.18
C SER A 150 8.21 25.32 9.53
N GLU A 151 9.17 25.90 8.78
CA GLU A 151 8.88 27.00 7.85
C GLU A 151 8.11 26.51 6.61
N ASP A 152 8.24 25.22 6.25
CA ASP A 152 7.40 24.57 5.25
C ASP A 152 6.07 24.14 5.89
N CYS A 153 5.16 25.11 6.03
CA CYS A 153 3.88 24.96 6.73
C CYS A 153 2.67 25.49 5.95
N LEU A 154 2.84 25.86 4.66
CA LEU A 154 1.77 26.45 3.84
C LEU A 154 0.84 25.37 3.24
N TYR A 155 0.11 24.70 4.13
CA TYR A 155 -0.84 23.65 3.81
C TYR A 155 -2.22 23.98 4.40
N VAL A 156 -3.26 23.39 3.81
CA VAL A 156 -4.64 23.52 4.27
C VAL A 156 -5.25 22.16 4.54
N ASN A 157 -6.16 22.15 5.51
CA ASN A 157 -7.03 21.03 5.82
C ASN A 157 -8.46 21.39 5.41
N VAL A 158 -9.10 20.51 4.65
CA VAL A 158 -10.47 20.67 4.15
C VAL A 158 -11.34 19.57 4.74
N TYR A 159 -12.45 19.96 5.36
CA TYR A 159 -13.42 19.05 5.96
C TYR A 159 -14.77 19.28 5.28
N ALA A 160 -15.49 18.23 4.94
CA ALA A 160 -16.80 18.31 4.31
C ALA A 160 -17.73 17.21 4.82
N PRO A 161 -19.04 17.47 5.05
CA PRO A 161 -20.00 16.45 5.43
C PRO A 161 -20.19 15.46 4.27
N ILE A 162 -20.56 14.21 4.58
CA ILE A 162 -20.82 13.19 3.54
C ILE A 162 -22.01 13.58 2.65
N LYS A 163 -23.00 14.25 3.24
CA LYS A 163 -24.15 14.79 2.53
C LYS A 163 -24.20 16.29 2.82
N PRO A 164 -24.02 17.15 1.81
CA PRO A 164 -24.32 18.56 1.98
C PRO A 164 -25.84 18.68 2.11
N ASN A 165 -26.31 19.07 3.29
CA ASN A 165 -27.68 19.54 3.44
C ASN A 165 -27.71 20.93 2.76
N SER A 166 -28.80 21.28 2.07
CA SER A 166 -28.88 22.57 1.35
C SER A 166 -28.73 23.79 2.26
N SER A 167 -28.88 23.63 3.58
CA SER A 167 -28.60 24.63 4.61
C SER A 167 -27.13 24.72 5.05
N ASP A 168 -26.36 23.63 4.90
CA ASP A 168 -25.04 23.47 5.55
C ASP A 168 -23.89 23.68 4.55
N ALA A 169 -24.17 23.63 3.24
CA ALA A 169 -23.20 23.88 2.18
C ALA A 169 -22.65 25.31 2.16
N GLU A 170 -23.39 26.28 2.71
CA GLU A 170 -22.98 27.69 2.76
C GLU A 170 -22.08 28.00 3.98
N GLU A 171 -22.14 27.18 5.03
CA GLU A 171 -21.36 27.36 6.26
C GLU A 171 -19.91 26.84 6.14
N LEU A 172 -19.66 25.88 5.24
CA LEU A 172 -18.35 25.25 5.03
C LEU A 172 -17.33 26.08 4.24
N LEU A 173 -17.74 27.21 3.67
CA LEU A 173 -16.84 28.14 2.99
C LEU A 173 -16.06 29.05 3.96
N MET A 174 -16.36 29.00 5.26
CA MET A 174 -15.53 29.66 6.28
C MET A 174 -14.45 28.70 6.77
N VAL A 175 -13.50 28.39 5.89
CA VAL A 175 -12.29 27.63 6.22
C VAL A 175 -11.55 28.39 7.32
N THR A 176 -11.34 27.71 8.45
CA THR A 176 -10.57 28.21 9.60
C THR A 176 -9.19 28.66 9.15
N SER A 177 -8.91 29.95 9.29
CA SER A 177 -7.57 30.56 9.21
C SER A 177 -6.75 30.27 10.45
#